data_AF-I7MN28-F1
#
_entry.id   AF-I7MN28-F1
#
_cell.length_a   1.000
_cell.length_b   1.000
_cell.length_c   1.000
_cell.angle_alpha   90.00
_cell.angle_beta   90.00
_cell.angle_gamma   90.00
#
_symmetry.space_group_name_H-M   'P 1'
#
loop_
_entity.id
_entity.type
_entity.pdbx_description
1 polymer ?
#
loop_
_entity_poly.entity_id
_entity_poly.type
_entity_poly.pdbx_seq_one_letter_code
_entity_poly.pdbx_strand_id
1 'polypeptide(L)'
;MEIEKVVFPFKNQNWHQRKKQLKVSKNQRQNKNLKQICASELTSRNKFNYMSIEGPPPLKPQKKYCDITGFESKYKDKSSGLQYHDKYVYEYINTSVSRPMVEQFLSLRKINVNN
;
A
#
# COMPACT_ATOMS: atom_id res chain seq x y z
N MET A 1 56.50 -1.84 -11.68
CA MET A 1 55.41 -2.65 -11.13
C MET A 1 54.20 -1.74 -11.00
N GLU A 2 53.23 -1.86 -11.91
CA GLU A 2 51.99 -1.10 -11.82
C GLU A 2 51.15 -1.68 -10.69
N ILE A 3 50.77 -0.82 -9.74
CA ILE A 3 49.90 -1.20 -8.64
C ILE A 3 48.47 -1.24 -9.21
N GLU A 4 47.94 -2.44 -9.40
CA GLU A 4 46.53 -2.62 -9.76
C GLU A 4 45.65 -1.96 -8.70
N LYS A 5 44.92 -0.92 -9.11
CA LYS A 5 44.01 -0.21 -8.22
C LYS A 5 42.82 -1.12 -7.92
N VAL A 6 42.66 -1.53 -6.66
CA VAL A 6 41.51 -2.31 -6.19
C VAL A 6 40.22 -1.54 -6.47
N VAL A 7 39.43 -2.05 -7.43
CA VAL A 7 38.12 -1.51 -7.75
C VAL A 7 37.10 -2.17 -6.85
N PHE A 8 36.55 -1.41 -5.91
CA PHE A 8 35.47 -1.89 -5.07
C PHE A 8 34.14 -1.88 -5.85
N PRO A 9 33.40 -3.00 -5.96
CA PRO A 9 32.17 -3.08 -6.73
C PRO A 9 31.08 -2.12 -6.23
N PHE A 10 31.13 -1.73 -4.96
CA PHE A 10 30.18 -0.79 -4.34
C PHE A 10 30.59 0.68 -4.46
N LYS A 11 31.81 1.00 -4.95
CA LYS A 11 32.32 2.37 -5.00
C LYS A 11 32.53 2.81 -6.43
N ASN A 12 31.70 3.74 -6.90
CA ASN A 12 31.86 4.33 -8.22
C ASN A 12 33.19 5.09 -8.31
N GLN A 13 34.06 4.67 -9.23
CA GLN A 13 35.39 5.22 -9.47
C GLN A 13 35.37 6.72 -9.79
N ASN A 14 34.28 7.20 -10.41
CA ASN A 14 34.09 8.60 -10.80
C ASN A 14 33.30 9.42 -9.75
N TRP A 15 33.24 8.97 -8.50
CA TRP A 15 32.49 9.64 -7.43
C TRP A 15 32.87 11.12 -7.27
N HIS A 16 34.15 11.46 -7.34
CA HIS A 16 34.61 12.85 -7.19
C HIS A 16 34.11 13.77 -8.33
N GLN A 17 34.10 13.26 -9.57
CA GLN A 17 33.58 13.99 -10.73
C GLN A 17 32.05 14.11 -10.65
N ARG A 18 31.35 13.03 -10.34
CA ARG A 18 29.89 13.01 -10.11
C ARG A 18 29.49 13.95 -8.98
N LYS A 19 30.26 14.01 -7.88
CA LYS A 19 30.04 14.92 -6.76
C LYS A 19 30.14 16.39 -7.19
N LYS A 20 31.11 16.74 -8.06
CA LYS A 20 31.24 18.10 -8.61
C LYS A 20 30.04 18.47 -9.48
N GLN A 21 29.59 17.58 -10.36
CA GLN A 21 28.40 17.77 -11.19
C GLN A 21 27.12 17.93 -10.35
N LEU A 22 26.94 17.08 -9.33
CA LEU A 22 25.81 17.14 -8.41
C LEU A 22 25.77 18.45 -7.61
N LYS A 23 26.93 19.03 -7.24
CA LYS A 23 27.00 20.34 -6.57
C LYS A 23 26.52 21.47 -7.48
N VAL A 24 26.88 21.45 -8.77
CA VAL A 24 26.42 22.44 -9.75
C VAL A 24 24.90 22.35 -9.95
N SER A 25 24.38 21.12 -10.07
CA SER A 25 22.94 20.88 -10.20
C SER A 25 22.15 21.15 -8.91
N LYS A 26 22.78 21.11 -7.73
CA LYS A 26 22.12 21.36 -6.43
C LYS A 26 21.48 22.74 -6.37
N ASN A 27 22.10 23.75 -7.00
CA ASN A 27 21.57 25.12 -7.08
C ASN A 27 20.40 25.25 -8.08
N GLN A 28 20.12 24.21 -8.89
CA GLN A 28 19.02 24.14 -9.85
C GLN A 28 17.90 23.18 -9.40
N ARG A 29 18.04 22.53 -8.24
CA ARG A 29 17.00 21.64 -7.71
C ARG A 29 15.84 22.47 -7.19
N GLN A 30 14.77 22.54 -7.98
CA GLN A 30 13.47 22.98 -7.50
C GLN A 30 12.81 21.85 -6.70
N ASN A 31 12.16 22.20 -5.58
CA ASN A 31 11.30 21.27 -4.85
C ASN A 31 10.06 20.98 -5.70
N LYS A 32 10.02 19.82 -6.34
CA LYS A 32 8.86 19.37 -7.12
C LYS A 32 7.86 18.65 -6.21
N ASN A 33 6.57 18.93 -6.40
CA ASN A 33 5.52 18.14 -5.76
C ASN A 33 5.43 16.74 -6.41
N LEU A 34 4.92 15.74 -5.67
CA LEU A 34 4.68 14.40 -6.18
C LEU A 34 3.94 14.37 -7.53
N LYS A 35 2.92 15.21 -7.71
CA LYS A 35 2.19 15.31 -9.00
C LYS A 35 3.11 15.67 -10.17
N GLN A 36 4.03 16.61 -9.96
CA GLN A 36 4.98 17.05 -10.98
C GLN A 36 6.04 15.98 -11.28
N ILE A 37 6.47 15.25 -10.24
CA ILE A 37 7.40 14.12 -10.38
C ILE A 37 6.75 13.05 -11.25
N CYS A 38 5.55 12.61 -10.91
CA CYS A 38 4.84 11.59 -11.68
C CYS A 38 4.60 12.03 -13.13
N ALA A 39 4.15 13.27 -13.36
CA ALA A 39 3.96 13.79 -14.71
C ALA A 39 5.26 13.77 -15.53
N SER A 40 6.41 14.12 -14.91
CA SER A 40 7.70 14.05 -15.59
C SER A 40 8.18 12.63 -15.85
N GLU A 41 7.82 11.69 -14.98
CA GLU A 41 8.21 10.28 -15.09
C GLU A 41 7.41 9.54 -16.15
N LEU A 42 6.13 9.89 -16.37
CA LEU A 42 5.32 9.35 -17.47
C LEU A 42 5.96 9.59 -18.85
N THR A 43 6.55 10.76 -19.04
CA THR A 43 7.26 11.11 -20.28
C THR A 43 8.69 10.57 -20.32
N SER A 44 9.24 10.18 -19.17
CA SER A 44 10.56 9.57 -19.07
C SER A 44 10.49 8.10 -19.50
N ARG A 45 11.48 7.63 -20.28
CA ARG A 45 11.60 6.21 -20.66
C ARG A 45 12.12 5.32 -19.51
N ASN A 46 11.95 5.75 -18.26
CA ASN A 46 12.41 5.01 -17.11
C ASN A 46 11.46 3.86 -16.82
N LYS A 47 11.99 2.63 -16.80
CA LYS A 47 11.22 1.42 -16.44
C LYS A 47 10.68 1.47 -15.01
N PHE A 48 11.35 2.21 -14.13
CA PHE A 48 10.97 2.39 -12.74
C PHE A 48 10.49 3.83 -12.56
N ASN A 49 9.22 3.98 -12.20
CA ASN A 49 8.61 5.25 -11.83
C ASN A 49 8.08 5.16 -10.39
N TYR A 50 7.77 6.30 -9.79
CA TYR A 50 7.28 6.37 -8.41
C TYR A 50 6.00 5.54 -8.21
N MET A 51 5.17 5.42 -9.25
CA MET A 51 3.91 4.66 -9.22
C MET A 51 4.10 3.14 -9.32
N SER A 52 5.23 2.67 -9.83
CA SER A 52 5.57 1.24 -9.92
C SER A 52 6.11 0.65 -8.61
N ILE A 53 6.42 1.51 -7.62
CA ILE A 53 6.93 1.07 -6.33
C ILE A 53 5.75 0.59 -5.50
N GLU A 54 5.50 -0.71 -5.54
CA GLU A 54 4.54 -1.36 -4.66
C GLU A 54 5.18 -1.74 -3.31
N GLY A 55 4.43 -1.59 -2.23
CA GLY A 55 4.86 -2.06 -0.91
C GLY A 55 4.82 -3.58 -0.82
N PRO A 56 5.61 -4.21 0.07
CA PRO A 56 5.51 -5.64 0.31
C PRO A 56 4.12 -6.00 0.86
N PRO A 57 3.62 -7.22 0.61
CA PRO A 57 2.36 -7.68 1.18
C PRO A 57 2.42 -7.72 2.73
N PRO A 58 1.28 -7.63 3.41
CA PRO A 58 1.24 -7.67 4.88
C PRO A 58 1.74 -9.02 5.40
N LEU A 59 2.71 -8.97 6.32
CA LEU A 59 3.30 -10.18 6.90
C LEU A 59 2.38 -10.88 7.92
N LYS A 60 1.54 -10.12 8.61
CA LYS A 60 0.64 -10.62 9.65
C LYS A 60 -0.79 -10.69 9.14
N PRO A 61 -1.57 -11.70 9.56
CA PRO A 61 -2.99 -11.77 9.22
C PRO A 61 -3.72 -10.55 9.79
N GLN A 62 -4.70 -10.05 9.04
CA GLN A 62 -5.53 -8.93 9.48
C GLN A 62 -6.45 -9.36 10.61
N LYS A 63 -6.61 -8.48 11.61
CA LYS A 63 -7.62 -8.66 12.65
C LYS A 63 -9.02 -8.50 12.07
N LYS A 64 -9.94 -9.27 12.63
CA LYS A 64 -11.35 -9.32 12.23
C LYS A 64 -12.16 -8.47 13.20
N TYR A 65 -13.08 -7.67 12.67
CA TYR A 65 -13.90 -6.74 13.45
C TYR A 65 -15.35 -6.92 13.08
N CYS A 66 -16.22 -6.71 14.05
CA CYS A 66 -17.66 -6.77 13.86
C CYS A 66 -18.09 -5.63 12.94
N ASP A 67 -18.88 -5.95 11.91
CA ASP A 67 -19.30 -4.97 10.90
C ASP A 67 -20.29 -3.94 11.45
N ILE A 68 -20.95 -4.25 12.58
CA ILE A 68 -21.97 -3.40 13.21
C ILE A 68 -21.37 -2.57 14.36
N THR A 69 -20.65 -3.21 15.29
CA THR A 69 -20.16 -2.54 16.51
C THR A 69 -18.71 -2.10 16.46
N GLY A 70 -17.90 -2.64 15.54
CA GLY A 70 -16.47 -2.36 15.44
C GLY A 70 -15.57 -3.07 16.45
N PHE A 71 -16.13 -3.86 17.38
CA PHE A 71 -15.32 -4.69 18.30
C PHE A 71 -14.65 -5.88 17.60
N GLU A 72 -13.59 -6.44 18.19
CA GLU A 72 -12.86 -7.57 17.60
C GLU A 72 -13.76 -8.80 17.44
N SER A 73 -13.99 -9.25 16.21
CA SER A 73 -14.89 -10.36 15.93
C SER A 73 -14.15 -11.70 15.89
N LYS A 74 -14.70 -12.69 16.60
CA LYS A 74 -14.24 -14.09 16.56
C LYS A 74 -15.04 -14.95 15.58
N TYR A 75 -16.23 -14.50 15.20
CA TYR A 75 -17.21 -15.33 14.48
C TYR A 75 -17.79 -14.61 13.26
N LYS A 76 -18.16 -15.42 12.26
CA LYS A 76 -18.79 -14.98 11.01
C LYS A 76 -20.08 -15.76 10.82
N ASP A 77 -21.15 -15.05 10.49
CA ASP A 77 -22.41 -15.67 10.11
C ASP A 77 -22.29 -16.32 8.72
N LYS A 78 -22.80 -17.55 8.57
CA LYS A 78 -22.77 -18.29 7.31
C LYS A 78 -23.85 -17.81 6.33
N SER A 79 -24.95 -17.26 6.84
CA SER A 79 -26.07 -16.80 6.00
C SER A 79 -25.78 -15.43 5.38
N SER A 80 -25.50 -14.43 6.22
CA SER A 80 -25.22 -13.05 5.78
C SER A 80 -23.76 -12.81 5.41
N GLY A 81 -22.83 -13.61 5.92
CA GLY A 81 -21.40 -13.35 5.78
C GLY A 81 -20.87 -12.23 6.68
N LEU A 82 -21.69 -11.63 7.55
CA LEU A 82 -21.25 -10.59 8.47
C LEU A 82 -20.41 -11.14 9.64
N GLN A 83 -19.50 -10.33 10.14
CA GLN A 83 -18.68 -10.61 11.33
C GLN A 83 -19.39 -10.06 12.57
N TYR A 84 -19.48 -10.86 13.63
CA TYR A 84 -20.11 -10.49 14.89
C TYR A 84 -19.22 -10.79 16.11
N HIS A 85 -19.43 -10.05 17.20
CA HIS A 85 -18.70 -10.23 18.46
C HIS A 85 -19.48 -11.12 19.44
N ASP A 86 -20.71 -10.72 19.74
CA ASP A 86 -21.56 -11.34 20.76
C ASP A 86 -22.83 -11.98 20.17
N LYS A 87 -23.48 -12.82 21.00
CA LYS A 87 -24.78 -13.44 20.69
C LYS A 87 -25.85 -12.40 20.34
N TYR A 88 -25.88 -11.26 21.04
CA TYR A 88 -26.87 -10.20 20.80
C TYR A 88 -26.73 -9.60 19.39
N VAL A 89 -25.50 -9.44 18.92
CA VAL A 89 -25.26 -8.93 17.56
C VAL A 89 -25.65 -9.98 16.53
N TYR A 90 -25.40 -11.26 16.79
CA TYR A 90 -25.85 -12.34 15.92
C TYR A 90 -27.38 -12.40 15.81
N GLU A 91 -28.09 -12.25 16.92
CA GLU A 91 -29.56 -12.20 16.92
C GLU A 91 -30.08 -10.98 16.15
N TYR A 92 -29.49 -9.81 16.37
CA TYR A 92 -29.81 -8.60 15.62
C TYR A 92 -29.58 -8.78 14.11
N ILE A 93 -28.47 -9.41 13.69
CA ILE A 93 -28.20 -9.73 12.28
C ILE A 93 -29.30 -10.60 11.67
N ASN A 94 -29.76 -11.62 12.39
CA ASN A 94 -30.77 -12.55 11.87
C ASN A 94 -32.19 -11.99 11.85
N THR A 95 -32.53 -11.11 12.80
CA THR A 95 -33.92 -10.64 12.98
C THR A 95 -34.16 -9.26 12.39
N SER A 96 -33.16 -8.36 12.44
CA SER A 96 -33.36 -6.93 12.19
C SER A 96 -32.60 -6.40 10.97
N VAL A 97 -31.54 -7.09 10.51
CA VAL A 97 -30.73 -6.61 9.39
C VAL A 97 -31.32 -7.10 8.07
N SER A 98 -31.71 -6.15 7.22
CA SER A 98 -32.25 -6.45 5.89
C SER A 98 -31.13 -6.79 4.90
N ARG A 99 -31.45 -7.58 3.87
CA ARG A 99 -30.49 -7.98 2.83
C ARG A 99 -29.74 -6.80 2.17
N PRO A 100 -30.38 -5.66 1.81
CA PRO A 100 -29.65 -4.51 1.27
C PRO A 100 -28.65 -3.92 2.26
N MET A 101 -28.96 -3.96 3.56
CA MET A 101 -28.06 -3.46 4.61
C MET A 101 -26.86 -4.40 4.79
N VAL A 102 -27.06 -5.72 4.68
CA VAL A 102 -25.96 -6.70 4.63
C VAL A 102 -25.00 -6.39 3.47
N GLU A 103 -25.55 -6.15 2.27
CA GLU A 103 -24.76 -5.82 1.08
C GLU A 103 -23.95 -4.52 1.27
N GLN A 104 -24.56 -3.50 1.89
CA GLN A 104 -23.85 -2.27 2.26
C GLN A 104 -22.67 -2.54 3.21
N PHE A 105 -22.89 -3.29 4.29
CA PHE A 105 -21.81 -3.65 5.22
C PHE A 105 -20.69 -4.45 4.55
N LEU A 106 -21.03 -5.41 3.69
CA LEU A 106 -20.05 -6.19 2.94
C LEU A 106 -19.26 -5.35 1.94
N SER A 107 -19.91 -4.39 1.27
CA SER A 107 -19.27 -3.47 0.33
C SER A 107 -18.23 -2.57 1.01
N LEU A 108 -18.52 -2.10 2.24
CA LEU A 108 -17.57 -1.32 3.04
C LEU A 108 -16.34 -2.13 3.40
N ARG A 109 -16.52 -3.43 3.68
CA ARG A 109 -15.42 -4.38 3.90
C ARG A 109 -14.74 -4.82 2.60
N LYS A 110 -15.15 -4.27 1.45
CA LYS A 110 -14.65 -4.60 0.10
C LYS A 110 -14.79 -6.08 -0.25
N ILE A 111 -15.84 -6.73 0.25
CA ILE A 111 -16.21 -8.07 -0.16
C ILE A 111 -17.16 -7.94 -1.36
N ASN A 112 -16.77 -8.51 -2.50
CA ASN A 112 -17.67 -8.61 -3.64
C ASN A 112 -18.70 -9.71 -3.38
N VAL A 113 -19.97 -9.33 -3.31
CA VAL A 113 -21.10 -10.25 -3.07
C VAL A 113 -21.69 -10.77 -4.38
N ASN A 114 -21.26 -10.22 -5.53
CA ASN A 114 -21.71 -10.59 -6.86
C ASN A 114 -20.68 -11.51 -7.53
N ASN A 115 -20.86 -12.82 -7.36
CA ASN A 115 -20.26 -13.88 -8.17
C ASN A 115 -21.37 -14.82 -8.65
#